data_AF-A0A4S3B884-F1
#
_entry.id   AF-A0A4S3B884-F1
#
_cell.length_a   1.000
_cell.length_b   1.000
_cell.length_c   1.000
_cell.angle_alpha   90.00
_cell.angle_beta   90.00
_cell.angle_gamma   90.00
#
_symmetry.space_group_name_H-M   'P 1'
#
loop_
_entity.id
_entity.type
_entity.pdbx_description
1 polymer ?
#
loop_
_entity_poly.entity_id
_entity_poly.type
_entity_poly.pdbx_seq_one_letter_code
_entity_poly.pdbx_strand_id
1 'polypeptide(L)'
;MGFNIYGIDTLVAFVSHCFFIYLSFWALQSLRMDQIFKKGVNYDMKIKILYILFSIVIGFTVSSFFLDVIFMTRNLIQGLIV
;
A
#
# COMPACT_ATOMS: atom_id res chain seq x y z
N MET A 1 9.89 29.68 8.16
CA MET A 1 10.57 28.57 7.46
C MET A 1 10.27 27.27 8.21
N GLY A 2 9.16 26.58 7.85
CA GLY A 2 8.64 25.41 8.58
C GLY A 2 8.84 24.08 7.84
N PHE A 3 9.88 23.97 7.02
CA PHE A 3 10.08 22.85 6.08
C PHE A 3 10.42 21.50 6.74
N ASN A 4 10.83 21.47 8.01
CA ASN A 4 11.39 20.25 8.61
C ASN A 4 10.36 19.22 9.10
N ILE A 5 9.12 19.63 9.40
CA ILE A 5 8.10 18.69 9.91
C ILE A 5 7.30 18.09 8.75
N TYR A 6 6.83 18.94 7.82
CA TYR A 6 6.05 18.48 6.66
C TYR A 6 6.86 17.66 5.64
N GLY A 7 8.17 17.95 5.47
CA GLY A 7 9.01 17.24 4.50
C GLY A 7 9.24 15.77 4.88
N ILE A 8 9.54 15.51 6.15
CA ILE A 8 9.80 14.15 6.65
C ILE A 8 8.51 13.33 6.67
N ASP A 9 7.41 13.89 7.16
CA ASP A 9 6.12 13.18 7.18
C ASP A 9 5.67 12.81 5.74
N THR A 10 5.84 13.72 4.78
CA THR A 10 5.52 13.45 3.36
C THR A 10 6.44 12.37 2.77
N LEU A 11 7.74 12.40 3.09
CA LEU A 11 8.69 11.39 2.62
C LEU A 11 8.37 10.01 3.19
N VAL A 12 8.06 9.93 4.49
CA VAL A 12 7.65 8.69 5.16
C VAL A 12 6.38 8.13 4.53
N ALA A 13 5.39 8.97 4.27
CA ALA A 13 4.16 8.54 3.61
C ALA A 13 4.43 7.99 2.21
N PHE A 14 5.21 8.72 1.39
CA PHE A 14 5.57 8.28 0.04
C PHE A 14 6.30 6.93 0.05
N VAL A 15 7.32 6.78 0.91
CA VAL A 15 8.08 5.54 1.02
C VAL A 15 7.20 4.39 1.51
N SER A 16 6.31 4.64 2.48
CA SER A 16 5.35 3.65 2.97
C SER A 16 4.43 3.17 1.85
N HIS A 17 3.86 4.07 1.05
CA HIS A 17 3.00 3.68 -0.07
C HIS A 17 3.77 2.81 -1.09
N CYS A 18 4.97 3.22 -1.49
CA CYS A 18 5.79 2.43 -2.40
C CYS A 18 6.12 1.04 -1.84
N PHE A 19 6.47 0.96 -0.55
CA PHE A 19 6.78 -0.30 0.14
C PHE A 19 5.58 -1.25 0.19
N PHE A 20 4.41 -0.78 0.60
CA PHE A 20 3.21 -1.61 0.70
C PHE A 20 2.61 -1.99 -0.66
N ILE A 21 2.74 -1.13 -1.69
CA ILE A 21 2.36 -1.48 -3.06
C ILE A 21 3.27 -2.60 -3.58
N TYR A 22 4.58 -2.52 -3.35
CA TYR A 22 5.51 -3.59 -3.70
C TYR A 22 5.19 -4.89 -2.95
N LEU A 23 4.93 -4.81 -1.64
CA LEU A 23 4.57 -5.95 -0.82
C LEU A 23 3.26 -6.59 -1.28
N SER A 24 2.26 -5.78 -1.65
CA SER A 24 0.99 -6.25 -2.21
C SER A 24 1.19 -6.93 -3.57
N PHE A 25 2.08 -6.39 -4.39
CA PHE A 25 2.40 -6.96 -5.70
C PHE A 25 3.05 -8.33 -5.53
N TRP A 26 3.99 -8.44 -4.60
CA TRP A 26 4.65 -9.70 -4.26
C TRP A 26 3.68 -10.72 -3.65
N ALA A 27 2.81 -10.28 -2.73
CA ALA A 27 1.82 -11.14 -2.08
C ALA A 27 0.80 -11.69 -3.07
N LEU A 28 0.26 -10.83 -3.94
CA LEU A 28 -0.66 -11.24 -4.99
C LEU A 28 0.00 -12.24 -5.96
N GLN A 29 1.34 -12.28 -6.07
CA GLN A 29 2.03 -13.06 -7.11
C GLN A 29 2.18 -14.50 -6.66
N SER A 30 2.17 -14.68 -5.33
CA SER A 30 2.13 -15.98 -4.67
C SER A 30 0.76 -16.66 -4.81
N LEU A 31 -0.31 -15.90 -5.02
CA LEU A 31 -1.61 -16.47 -5.40
C LEU A 31 -1.43 -17.07 -6.80
N ARG A 32 -1.55 -18.40 -6.90
CA ARG A 32 -1.52 -19.13 -8.18
C ARG A 32 -2.74 -18.74 -9.01
N MET A 33 -2.67 -17.59 -9.65
CA MET A 33 -3.74 -17.04 -10.50
C MET A 33 -4.05 -17.97 -11.68
N ASP A 34 -3.10 -18.82 -12.09
CA ASP A 34 -3.28 -19.94 -13.03
C ASP A 34 -4.40 -20.93 -12.60
N GLN A 35 -4.72 -21.01 -11.31
CA GLN A 35 -5.82 -21.84 -10.80
C GLN A 35 -7.15 -21.09 -10.73
N ILE A 36 -7.11 -19.76 -10.60
CA ILE A 36 -8.30 -18.91 -10.47
C ILE A 36 -8.86 -18.54 -11.85
N PHE A 37 -7.99 -18.30 -12.82
CA PHE A 37 -8.36 -17.98 -14.20
C PHE A 37 -8.06 -19.20 -15.10
N LYS A 38 -9.10 -19.95 -15.48
CA LYS A 38 -8.98 -21.10 -16.39
C LYS A 38 -8.26 -20.70 -17.68
N LYS A 39 -7.20 -21.43 -18.04
CA LYS A 39 -6.46 -21.35 -19.32
C LYS A 39 -7.43 -21.36 -20.51
N GLY A 40 -7.67 -20.20 -21.09
CA GLY A 40 -8.61 -20.04 -22.19
C GLY A 40 -8.48 -18.67 -22.86
N VAL A 41 -7.51 -18.59 -23.78
CA VAL A 41 -7.46 -17.70 -24.94
C VAL A 41 -7.45 -16.17 -24.66
N ASN A 42 -6.27 -15.55 -24.78
CA ASN A 42 -6.03 -14.13 -25.10
C ASN A 42 -6.34 -13.03 -24.06
N TYR A 43 -6.64 -13.35 -22.80
CA TYR A 43 -6.89 -12.33 -21.75
C TYR A 43 -5.67 -12.00 -20.85
N ASP A 44 -4.53 -12.63 -21.08
CA ASP A 44 -3.36 -12.56 -20.19
C ASP A 44 -2.88 -11.13 -19.91
N MET A 45 -2.93 -10.25 -20.91
CA MET A 45 -2.50 -8.86 -20.72
C MET A 45 -3.49 -8.05 -19.87
N LYS A 46 -4.80 -8.24 -20.07
CA LYS A 46 -5.84 -7.55 -19.30
C LYS A 46 -5.82 -7.96 -17.83
N ILE A 47 -5.62 -9.25 -17.57
CA ILE A 47 -5.51 -9.79 -16.21
C ILE A 47 -4.27 -9.24 -15.51
N LYS A 48 -3.12 -9.16 -16.21
CA LYS A 48 -1.89 -8.55 -15.65
C LYS A 48 -2.06 -7.07 -15.30
N ILE A 49 -2.76 -6.29 -16.12
CA ILE A 49 -3.02 -4.87 -15.82
C ILE A 49 -3.97 -4.75 -14.62
N LEU A 50 -5.06 -5.53 -14.60
CA LEU A 50 -5.99 -5.55 -13.47
C LEU A 50 -5.26 -5.88 -12.17
N TYR A 51 -4.35 -6.85 -12.22
CA TYR A 51 -3.53 -7.27 -11.11
C TYR A 51 -2.64 -6.13 -10.57
N ILE A 52 -1.96 -5.39 -11.45
CA ILE A 52 -1.14 -4.23 -11.05
C ILE A 52 -2.02 -3.17 -10.39
N LEU A 53 -3.19 -2.86 -10.97
CA LEU A 53 -4.12 -1.91 -10.39
C LEU A 53 -4.61 -2.37 -9.01
N PHE A 54 -4.95 -3.65 -8.86
CA PHE A 54 -5.38 -4.22 -7.59
C PHE A 54 -4.29 -4.14 -6.54
N SER A 55 -3.04 -4.40 -6.92
CA SER A 55 -1.87 -4.24 -6.05
C SER A 55 -1.69 -2.81 -5.58
N ILE A 56 -1.93 -1.82 -6.45
CA ILE A 56 -1.85 -0.40 -6.09
C ILE A 56 -2.95 -0.06 -5.09
N VAL A 57 -4.20 -0.48 -5.36
CA VAL A 57 -5.34 -0.21 -4.46
C VAL A 57 -5.09 -0.84 -3.09
N ILE A 58 -4.78 -2.13 -3.02
CA ILE A 58 -4.51 -2.83 -1.75
C ILE A 58 -3.33 -2.20 -1.04
N GLY A 59 -2.20 -2.01 -1.72
CA GLY A 59 -1.00 -1.47 -1.11
C GLY A 59 -1.17 -0.04 -0.62
N PHE A 60 -1.90 0.79 -1.36
CA PHE A 60 -2.24 2.14 -0.92
C PHE A 60 -3.13 2.11 0.31
N THR A 61 -4.21 1.30 0.32
CA THR A 61 -5.12 1.18 1.47
C THR A 61 -4.41 0.66 2.72
N VAL A 62 -3.58 -0.37 2.60
CA VAL A 62 -2.82 -0.92 3.74
C VAL A 62 -1.80 0.10 4.24
N SER A 63 -1.12 0.83 3.36
CA SER A 63 -0.20 1.91 3.75
C SER A 63 -0.93 3.04 4.46
N SER A 64 -2.07 3.51 3.94
CA SER A 64 -2.88 4.54 4.59
C SER A 64 -3.31 4.10 5.98
N PHE A 65 -3.83 2.88 6.11
CA PHE A 65 -4.18 2.30 7.40
C PHE A 65 -2.99 2.26 8.35
N PHE A 66 -1.81 1.85 7.88
CA PHE A 66 -0.60 1.80 8.69
C PHE A 66 -0.15 3.18 9.19
N LEU A 67 -0.17 4.19 8.31
CA LEU A 67 0.15 5.58 8.68
C LEU A 67 -0.87 6.16 9.64
N ASP A 68 -2.16 5.87 9.45
CA ASP A 68 -3.23 6.30 10.34
C ASP A 68 -3.07 5.70 11.74
N VAL A 69 -2.69 4.42 11.84
CA VAL A 69 -2.38 3.79 13.14
C VAL A 69 -1.22 4.50 13.84
N ILE A 70 -0.16 4.86 13.11
CA ILE A 70 0.98 5.62 13.67
C ILE A 70 0.50 6.99 14.15
N PHE A 71 -0.28 7.70 13.34
CA PHE A 71 -0.82 9.01 13.68
C PHE A 71 -1.72 8.95 14.93
N MET A 72 -2.64 7.99 14.98
CA MET A 72 -3.52 7.75 16.13
C MET A 72 -2.70 7.44 17.39
N THR A 73 -1.66 6.60 17.28
CA THR A 73 -0.78 6.25 18.40
C THR A 73 -0.04 7.48 18.92
N ARG A 74 0.53 8.31 18.03
CA ARG A 74 1.19 9.57 18.41
C ARG A 74 0.22 10.52 19.11
N ASN A 75 -1.00 10.66 18.57
CA ASN A 75 -2.02 11.53 19.13
C ASN A 75 -2.49 11.06 20.53
N LEU A 76 -2.68 9.76 20.72
CA LEU A 76 -3.04 9.17 22.02
C LEU A 76 -1.94 9.40 23.07
N ILE A 77 -0.68 9.17 22.71
CA ILE A 77 0.46 9.39 23.62
C ILE A 77 0.55 10.87 24.00
N GLN A 78 0.43 11.78 23.03
CA GLN A 78 0.47 13.21 23.28
C GLN A 78 -0.69 13.67 24.18
N GLY A 79 -1.89 13.15 23.97
CA GLY A 79 -3.06 13.45 24.81
C GLY A 79 -2.99 12.88 26.23
N LEU A 80 -2.17 11.86 26.49
CA LEU A 80 -1.94 11.32 27.83
C LEU A 80 -0.90 12.12 28.62
N ILE A 81 0.02 12.79 27.93
CA ILE A 81 1.13 13.55 28.54
C ILE A 81 0.72 14.99 28.91
N VAL A 82 -0.41 15.47 28.38
CA VAL A 82 -1.01 16.80 28.67
C VAL A 82 -2.13 16.66 29.69
#